data_AF-A0A2L0C405-F1
#
_entry.id   AF-A0A2L0C405-F1
#
_cell.length_a   1.000
_cell.length_b   1.000
_cell.length_c   1.000
_cell.angle_alpha   90.00
_cell.angle_beta   90.00
_cell.angle_gamma   90.00
#
_symmetry.space_group_name_H-M   'P 1'
#
loop_
_entity.id
_entity.type
_entity.pdbx_description
1 polymer ?
#
loop_
_entity_poly.entity_id
_entity_poly.type
_entity_poly.pdbx_seq_one_letter_code
_entity_poly.pdbx_strand_id
1 'polypeptide(L)'
;ASASLDRTLKVWQLGATTANFTLEGHEKGVNCVDYYHGGDKPYLISGADDRLVKIWDYQNKTCVQTLEGHAQNVSAVCFHPELPVVLTGSEDGTVRVWHANTHRLESSLNYGFERVWAINCLKGSNNVALGYDEGSILVKVGREEPAVSMDASGGKIIWARHSELQQANLKALAEGAEIRDGERLPVAVKDMGACEIYPQTIQHNPNGRFVVVCGDGEYIIYTAMALRNKAFGSAQEFVWAQDSSEYAIRESGSTVKIFKNFKEKKSFKSDFGAEGIFGGFLLGVKSVGGLSFYDWESLELIRRIEIQPRAVYWSDNGKLVCLATDDSYYILSYDSEQVQLARDNNQVAEDGVEAAFDVLGEINESVRTGLWVGDCFIYTNAVNRINYFVGGELVTIAHLDRPLYVLGYVPKDDRLYLADKELGVVSYQLLLSVLEYQTAVMRKDFATADRVLPSIPKEHRTRVAHFLEKQGFKQQALAVSTDPEHRFELAVALSDLNTARTLAQEANNPQKWSQLGELAASTNNLQLAKECMKKAQDYGGLLLLSTSSGDADLVKSLGESTHAEGKNNLAFLSFFLLGDLEKCLEILISTGRL
;
A
#
# COMPACT_ATOMS: atom_id res chain seq x y z
N ALA A 1 1.10 -21.19 -35.76
CA ALA A 1 1.38 -20.83 -37.16
C ALA A 1 2.86 -21.04 -37.43
N SER A 2 3.24 -21.32 -38.67
CA SER A 2 4.62 -21.28 -39.13
C SER A 2 4.76 -20.23 -40.22
N ALA A 3 5.79 -19.40 -40.14
CA ALA A 3 6.25 -18.54 -41.23
C ALA A 3 7.35 -19.25 -42.03
N SER A 4 7.39 -19.00 -43.33
CA SER A 4 8.32 -19.67 -44.23
C SER A 4 8.78 -18.72 -45.34
N LEU A 5 10.00 -18.96 -45.82
CA LEU A 5 10.58 -18.24 -46.96
C LEU A 5 9.90 -18.60 -48.29
N ASP A 6 9.03 -19.61 -48.31
CA ASP A 6 8.13 -19.92 -49.43
C ASP A 6 7.00 -18.89 -49.64
N ARG A 7 7.02 -17.78 -48.89
CA ARG A 7 6.06 -16.66 -48.91
C ARG A 7 4.71 -16.97 -48.27
N THR A 8 4.60 -18.12 -47.61
CA THR A 8 3.35 -18.58 -47.03
C THR A 8 3.39 -18.61 -45.50
N LEU A 9 2.23 -18.38 -44.90
CA LEU A 9 1.96 -18.65 -43.49
C LEU A 9 1.06 -19.88 -43.41
N LYS A 10 1.46 -20.88 -42.65
CA LYS A 10 0.66 -22.11 -42.46
C LYS A 10 0.18 -22.23 -41.02
N VAL A 11 -1.11 -22.50 -40.86
CA VAL A 11 -1.70 -22.79 -39.56
C VAL A 11 -2.00 -24.27 -39.46
N TRP A 12 -1.56 -24.88 -38.37
CA TRP A 12 -1.58 -26.32 -38.16
C TRP A 12 -2.44 -26.66 -36.95
N GLN A 13 -3.00 -27.86 -36.95
CA GLN A 13 -3.63 -28.46 -35.78
C GLN A 13 -2.78 -29.63 -35.30
N LEU A 14 -2.60 -29.75 -33.98
CA LEU A 14 -1.90 -30.88 -33.39
C LEU A 14 -2.62 -32.19 -33.75
N GLY A 15 -1.87 -33.13 -34.34
CA GLY A 15 -2.39 -34.43 -34.79
C GLY A 15 -2.75 -34.50 -36.28
N ALA A 16 -2.82 -33.38 -37.00
CA ALA A 16 -3.02 -33.36 -38.44
C ALA A 16 -1.68 -33.35 -39.20
N THR A 17 -1.57 -34.13 -40.28
CA THR A 17 -0.40 -34.14 -41.17
C THR A 17 -0.44 -33.07 -42.25
N THR A 18 -1.59 -32.43 -42.44
CA THR A 18 -1.82 -31.35 -43.41
C THR A 18 -2.13 -30.05 -42.67
N ALA A 19 -1.66 -28.91 -43.20
CA ALA A 19 -2.01 -27.61 -42.67
C ALA A 19 -3.53 -27.36 -42.81
N ASN A 20 -4.13 -26.70 -41.83
CA ASN A 20 -5.56 -26.36 -41.83
C ASN A 20 -5.87 -25.35 -42.95
N PHE A 21 -5.02 -24.35 -43.10
CA PHE A 21 -5.05 -23.41 -44.22
C PHE A 21 -3.67 -22.74 -44.40
N THR A 22 -3.50 -22.13 -45.56
CA THR A 22 -2.30 -21.39 -45.95
C THR A 22 -2.72 -19.97 -46.33
N LEU A 23 -1.99 -18.97 -45.83
CA LEU A 23 -2.16 -17.56 -46.19
C LEU A 23 -1.00 -17.14 -47.07
N GLU A 24 -1.31 -16.49 -48.18
CA GLU A 24 -0.35 -16.02 -49.18
C GLU A 24 -0.60 -14.54 -49.47
N GLY A 25 0.47 -13.76 -49.66
CA GLY A 25 0.34 -12.35 -50.06
C GLY A 25 1.56 -11.47 -49.76
N HIS A 26 2.61 -12.00 -49.14
CA HIS A 26 3.94 -11.38 -49.19
C HIS A 26 4.63 -11.71 -50.51
N GLU A 27 5.39 -10.75 -51.05
CA GLU A 27 6.11 -10.94 -52.32
C GLU A 27 7.45 -11.67 -52.13
N LYS A 28 7.98 -11.60 -50.91
CA LYS A 28 9.22 -12.28 -50.48
C LYS A 28 8.95 -13.18 -49.28
N GLY A 29 10.01 -13.84 -48.80
CA GLY A 29 9.94 -14.77 -47.68
C GLY A 29 9.42 -14.11 -46.40
N VAL A 30 8.61 -14.86 -45.65
CA VAL A 30 8.09 -14.42 -44.35
C VAL A 30 9.04 -14.85 -43.26
N ASN A 31 9.52 -13.90 -42.47
CA ASN A 31 10.55 -14.13 -41.46
C ASN A 31 9.96 -14.50 -40.10
N CYS A 32 8.88 -13.81 -39.74
CA CYS A 32 8.29 -13.91 -38.41
C CYS A 32 6.76 -13.90 -38.48
N VAL A 33 6.15 -14.54 -37.48
CA VAL A 33 4.70 -14.56 -37.28
C VAL A 33 4.37 -14.54 -35.79
N ASP A 34 3.34 -13.79 -35.41
CA ASP A 34 2.81 -13.79 -34.06
C ASP A 34 1.27 -13.80 -34.05
N TYR A 35 0.69 -14.33 -32.98
CA TYR A 35 -0.76 -14.29 -32.75
C TYR A 35 -1.14 -13.09 -31.93
N TYR A 36 -2.31 -12.53 -32.23
CA TYR A 36 -2.92 -11.58 -31.34
C TYR A 36 -3.35 -12.28 -30.04
N HIS A 37 -3.01 -11.66 -28.90
CA HIS A 37 -3.20 -12.22 -27.57
C HIS A 37 -4.57 -11.90 -26.97
N GLY A 38 -5.25 -10.87 -27.47
CA GLY A 38 -6.60 -10.52 -27.05
C GLY A 38 -7.62 -11.51 -27.62
N GLY A 39 -8.45 -12.10 -26.79
CA GLY A 39 -9.48 -13.06 -27.22
C GLY A 39 -10.58 -12.46 -28.10
N ASP A 40 -10.57 -11.14 -28.34
CA ASP A 40 -11.59 -10.39 -29.07
C ASP A 40 -11.42 -10.44 -30.60
N LYS A 41 -10.19 -10.64 -31.11
CA LYS A 41 -9.91 -10.58 -32.56
C LYS A 41 -9.13 -11.80 -33.04
N PRO A 42 -9.55 -12.45 -34.13
CA PRO A 42 -8.83 -13.60 -34.69
C PRO A 42 -7.66 -13.15 -35.59
N TYR A 43 -6.71 -12.39 -35.04
CA TYR A 43 -5.63 -11.78 -35.82
C TYR A 43 -4.29 -12.53 -35.71
N LEU A 44 -3.57 -12.50 -36.83
CA LEU A 44 -2.18 -12.90 -36.99
C LEU A 44 -1.40 -11.70 -37.55
N ILE A 45 -0.12 -11.60 -37.22
CA ILE A 45 0.77 -10.61 -37.83
C ILE A 45 1.99 -11.30 -38.41
N SER A 46 2.49 -10.81 -39.54
CA SER A 46 3.71 -11.30 -40.16
C SER A 46 4.60 -10.19 -40.67
N GLY A 47 5.91 -10.37 -40.52
CA GLY A 47 6.94 -9.52 -41.10
C GLY A 47 7.76 -10.29 -42.14
N ALA A 48 8.12 -9.61 -43.22
CA ALA A 48 8.81 -10.21 -44.36
C ALA A 48 9.93 -9.32 -44.93
N ASP A 49 10.72 -9.89 -45.84
CA ASP A 49 11.81 -9.20 -46.57
C ASP A 49 11.30 -8.21 -47.63
N ASP A 50 9.98 -8.18 -47.88
CA ASP A 50 9.35 -7.17 -48.73
C ASP A 50 9.18 -5.82 -48.01
N ARG A 51 9.67 -5.73 -46.76
CA ARG A 51 9.63 -4.55 -45.88
C ARG A 51 8.23 -4.22 -45.37
N LEU A 52 7.27 -5.11 -45.63
CA LEU A 52 5.89 -4.95 -45.23
C LEU A 52 5.62 -5.79 -43.98
N VAL A 53 4.72 -5.26 -43.15
CA VAL A 53 4.11 -6.03 -42.07
C VAL A 53 2.63 -6.18 -42.38
N LYS A 54 2.13 -7.41 -42.40
CA LYS A 54 0.73 -7.67 -42.73
C LYS A 54 -0.01 -8.22 -41.52
N ILE A 55 -1.20 -7.70 -41.29
CA ILE A 55 -2.15 -8.21 -40.30
C ILE A 55 -3.19 -9.03 -41.05
N TRP A 56 -3.37 -10.27 -40.61
CA TRP A 56 -4.25 -11.25 -41.22
C TRP A 56 -5.39 -11.60 -40.28
N ASP A 57 -6.58 -11.70 -40.82
CA ASP A 57 -7.69 -12.37 -40.15
C ASP A 57 -7.64 -13.84 -40.53
N TYR A 58 -7.39 -14.72 -39.55
CA TYR A 58 -7.22 -16.13 -39.83
C TYR A 58 -8.56 -16.89 -39.98
N GLN A 59 -9.69 -16.29 -39.58
CA GLN A 59 -11.02 -16.84 -39.83
C GLN A 59 -11.47 -16.53 -41.26
N ASN A 60 -11.34 -15.26 -41.65
CA ASN A 60 -11.71 -14.79 -42.99
C ASN A 60 -10.64 -15.08 -44.05
N LYS A 61 -9.41 -15.39 -43.61
CA LYS A 61 -8.23 -15.68 -44.44
C LYS A 61 -7.86 -14.51 -45.35
N THR A 62 -8.10 -13.29 -44.89
CA THR A 62 -7.84 -12.04 -45.62
C THR A 62 -6.76 -11.22 -44.94
N CYS A 63 -6.03 -10.43 -45.72
CA CYS A 63 -5.15 -9.39 -45.21
C CYS A 63 -6.04 -8.21 -44.76
N VAL A 64 -6.11 -7.96 -43.46
CA VAL A 64 -6.86 -6.85 -42.86
C VAL A 64 -6.15 -5.54 -43.16
N GLN A 65 -4.83 -5.51 -42.94
CA GLN A 65 -4.05 -4.30 -43.15
C GLN A 65 -2.60 -4.60 -43.52
N THR A 66 -2.01 -3.72 -44.33
CA THR A 66 -0.57 -3.70 -44.61
C THR A 66 0.04 -2.46 -43.96
N LEU A 67 0.99 -2.66 -43.05
CA LEU A 67 1.77 -1.60 -42.41
C LEU A 67 3.04 -1.40 -43.23
N GLU A 68 3.25 -0.17 -43.69
CA GLU A 68 4.39 0.23 -44.50
C GLU A 68 5.23 1.26 -43.76
N GLY A 69 6.55 1.12 -43.83
CA GLY A 69 7.43 2.22 -43.42
C GLY A 69 8.86 1.81 -43.09
N HIS A 70 9.14 0.54 -42.82
CA HIS A 70 10.51 0.07 -42.63
C HIS A 70 11.34 0.22 -43.92
N ALA A 71 12.61 0.59 -43.76
CA ALA A 71 13.51 0.81 -44.90
C ALA A 71 14.18 -0.49 -45.37
N GLN A 72 14.26 -1.49 -44.48
CA GLN A 72 14.86 -2.80 -44.71
C GLN A 72 13.91 -3.92 -44.27
N ASN A 73 14.41 -5.17 -44.32
CA ASN A 73 13.65 -6.37 -44.01
C ASN A 73 13.13 -6.33 -42.57
N VAL A 74 11.90 -6.81 -42.38
CA VAL A 74 11.31 -6.94 -41.05
C VAL A 74 11.72 -8.29 -40.48
N SER A 75 12.46 -8.27 -39.38
CA SER A 75 13.03 -9.44 -38.73
C SER A 75 12.12 -10.00 -37.64
N ALA A 76 11.44 -9.13 -36.90
CA ALA A 76 10.59 -9.51 -35.77
C ALA A 76 9.29 -8.71 -35.75
N VAL A 77 8.20 -9.39 -35.36
CA VAL A 77 6.90 -8.78 -35.09
C VAL A 77 6.36 -9.34 -33.77
N CYS A 78 5.69 -8.51 -32.99
CA CYS A 78 5.06 -8.95 -31.76
C CYS A 78 3.80 -8.14 -31.48
N PHE A 79 2.71 -8.83 -31.15
CA PHE A 79 1.56 -8.20 -30.51
C PHE A 79 1.85 -8.05 -29.02
N HIS A 80 1.79 -6.82 -28.51
CA HIS A 80 1.91 -6.63 -27.08
C HIS A 80 0.73 -7.34 -26.37
N PRO A 81 0.98 -8.11 -25.29
CA PRO A 81 -0.07 -8.90 -24.64
C PRO A 81 -1.14 -8.05 -23.95
N GLU A 82 -0.72 -6.95 -23.29
CA GLU A 82 -1.63 -6.10 -22.50
C GLU A 82 -2.05 -4.80 -23.20
N LEU A 83 -1.11 -4.10 -23.85
CA LEU A 83 -1.35 -2.82 -24.50
C LEU A 83 -1.85 -3.00 -25.94
N PRO A 84 -2.63 -2.06 -26.49
CA PRO A 84 -3.20 -2.15 -27.82
C PRO A 84 -2.17 -1.68 -28.86
N VAL A 85 -0.95 -2.21 -28.77
CA VAL A 85 0.19 -1.82 -29.60
C VAL A 85 0.84 -3.04 -30.24
N VAL A 86 1.41 -2.80 -31.41
CA VAL A 86 2.16 -3.76 -32.21
C VAL A 86 3.58 -3.27 -32.32
N LEU A 87 4.53 -4.17 -32.10
CA LEU A 87 5.95 -3.87 -32.17
C LEU A 87 6.55 -4.58 -33.38
N THR A 88 7.30 -3.84 -34.20
CA THR A 88 7.98 -4.38 -35.37
C THR A 88 9.45 -4.00 -35.33
N GLY A 89 10.32 -4.96 -35.58
CA GLY A 89 11.78 -4.82 -35.60
C GLY A 89 12.31 -5.06 -37.00
N SER A 90 13.28 -4.26 -37.41
CA SER A 90 13.82 -4.28 -38.77
C SER A 90 15.34 -4.24 -38.78
N GLU A 91 15.90 -4.71 -39.89
CA GLU A 91 17.32 -4.57 -40.24
C GLU A 91 17.72 -3.11 -40.55
N ASP A 92 16.80 -2.15 -40.50
CA ASP A 92 17.14 -0.71 -40.53
C ASP A 92 17.56 -0.18 -39.15
N GLY A 93 17.61 -1.05 -38.14
CA GLY A 93 17.95 -0.73 -36.76
C GLY A 93 16.85 -0.03 -35.97
N THR A 94 15.68 0.14 -36.57
CA THR A 94 14.52 0.75 -35.92
C THR A 94 13.54 -0.29 -35.38
N VAL A 95 13.02 -0.01 -34.20
CA VAL A 95 11.83 -0.66 -33.64
C VAL A 95 10.67 0.31 -33.75
N ARG A 96 9.59 -0.10 -34.40
CA ARG A 96 8.40 0.73 -34.59
C ARG A 96 7.26 0.23 -33.74
N VAL A 97 6.59 1.20 -33.12
CA VAL A 97 5.38 0.99 -32.32
C VAL A 97 4.20 1.45 -33.15
N TRP A 98 3.26 0.54 -33.41
CA TRP A 98 2.05 0.82 -34.16
C TRP A 98 0.84 0.64 -33.26
N HIS A 99 -0.17 1.46 -33.46
CA HIS A 99 -1.44 1.28 -32.77
C HIS A 99 -2.17 0.06 -33.35
N ALA A 100 -2.62 -0.88 -32.51
CA ALA A 100 -3.24 -2.13 -32.96
C ALA A 100 -4.61 -1.95 -33.66
N ASN A 101 -5.40 -0.93 -33.25
CA ASN A 101 -6.69 -0.62 -33.87
C ASN A 101 -6.62 0.32 -35.07
N THR A 102 -5.88 1.43 -34.95
CA THR A 102 -5.82 2.45 -36.03
C THR A 102 -4.75 2.15 -37.07
N HIS A 103 -3.83 1.22 -36.75
CA HIS A 103 -2.71 0.81 -37.60
C HIS A 103 -1.77 1.94 -38.01
N ARG A 104 -1.81 3.06 -37.26
CA ARG A 104 -0.90 4.20 -37.47
C ARG A 104 0.40 3.96 -36.73
N LEU A 105 1.49 4.46 -37.31
CA LEU A 105 2.79 4.52 -36.65
C LEU A 105 2.72 5.54 -35.52
N GLU A 106 2.96 5.11 -34.28
CA GLU A 106 2.98 6.00 -33.12
C GLU A 106 4.40 6.51 -32.85
N SER A 107 5.37 5.60 -32.84
CA SER A 107 6.75 5.93 -32.52
C SER A 107 7.74 5.05 -33.27
N SER A 108 8.91 5.61 -33.55
CA SER A 108 10.05 4.92 -34.13
C SER A 108 11.23 5.08 -33.19
N LEU A 109 11.69 3.95 -32.63
CA LEU A 109 12.78 3.87 -31.67
C LEU A 109 14.05 3.43 -32.41
N ASN A 110 15.14 4.17 -32.23
CA ASN A 110 16.47 3.77 -32.68
C ASN A 110 17.46 4.05 -31.55
N TYR A 111 18.06 2.98 -31.01
CA TYR A 111 19.00 3.06 -29.90
C TYR A 111 20.47 2.96 -30.35
N GLY A 112 20.74 2.84 -31.66
CA GLY A 112 22.10 2.83 -32.21
C GLY A 112 22.86 1.50 -32.05
N PHE A 113 22.18 0.39 -31.77
CA PHE A 113 22.79 -0.95 -31.67
C PHE A 113 22.73 -1.73 -33.01
N GLU A 114 22.68 -1.04 -34.14
CA GLU A 114 22.51 -1.61 -35.48
C GLU A 114 21.21 -2.42 -35.64
N ARG A 115 21.22 -3.55 -36.33
CA ARG A 115 20.00 -4.27 -36.78
C ARG A 115 19.25 -4.90 -35.62
N VAL A 116 17.92 -4.86 -35.69
CA VAL A 116 17.04 -5.56 -34.74
C VAL A 116 16.82 -6.99 -35.26
N TRP A 117 16.87 -7.98 -34.37
CA TRP A 117 16.65 -9.40 -34.71
C TRP A 117 15.47 -10.03 -33.99
N ALA A 118 15.22 -9.62 -32.75
CA ALA A 118 14.23 -10.26 -31.90
C ALA A 118 13.48 -9.23 -31.07
N ILE A 119 12.19 -9.47 -30.87
CA ILE A 119 11.34 -8.70 -29.95
C ILE A 119 10.58 -9.71 -29.11
N ASN A 120 10.54 -9.50 -27.80
CA ASN A 120 9.76 -10.33 -26.90
C ASN A 120 9.09 -9.48 -25.83
N CYS A 121 7.81 -9.72 -25.57
CA CYS A 121 7.03 -9.02 -24.55
C CYS A 121 6.78 -9.95 -23.36
N LEU A 122 7.06 -9.46 -22.15
CA LEU A 122 6.74 -10.21 -20.93
C LEU A 122 5.23 -10.16 -20.67
N LYS A 123 4.56 -11.32 -20.68
CA LYS A 123 3.13 -11.41 -20.35
C LYS A 123 2.86 -10.88 -18.94
N GLY A 124 1.82 -10.06 -18.78
CA GLY A 124 1.48 -9.39 -17.51
C GLY A 124 2.29 -8.14 -17.17
N SER A 125 3.43 -7.89 -17.84
CA SER A 125 4.22 -6.67 -17.68
C SER A 125 4.20 -5.83 -18.96
N ASN A 126 4.61 -4.58 -18.83
CA ASN A 126 4.82 -3.69 -19.98
C ASN A 126 6.28 -3.72 -20.48
N ASN A 127 7.07 -4.67 -19.96
CA ASN A 127 8.47 -4.83 -20.31
C ASN A 127 8.61 -5.57 -21.65
N VAL A 128 9.37 -4.97 -22.54
CA VAL A 128 9.66 -5.44 -23.89
C VAL A 128 11.18 -5.58 -24.03
N ALA A 129 11.64 -6.77 -24.34
CA ALA A 129 13.03 -7.05 -24.66
C ALA A 129 13.25 -6.93 -26.18
N LEU A 130 14.26 -6.17 -26.56
CA LEU A 130 14.67 -5.92 -27.94
C LEU A 130 16.09 -6.47 -28.13
N GLY A 131 16.28 -7.38 -29.08
CA GLY A 131 17.57 -7.96 -29.43
C GLY A 131 18.14 -7.30 -30.68
N TYR A 132 19.37 -6.84 -30.58
CA TYR A 132 20.13 -6.15 -31.62
C TYR A 132 21.39 -6.93 -32.02
N ASP A 133 22.12 -6.49 -33.04
CA ASP A 133 23.45 -7.02 -33.39
C ASP A 133 24.44 -6.88 -32.21
N GLU A 134 24.50 -5.70 -31.60
CA GLU A 134 25.50 -5.35 -30.60
C GLU A 134 25.06 -5.62 -29.15
N GLY A 135 23.83 -6.11 -28.93
CA GLY A 135 23.34 -6.40 -27.58
C GLY A 135 21.83 -6.54 -27.47
N SER A 136 21.31 -6.32 -26.27
CA SER A 136 19.87 -6.37 -25.99
C SER A 136 19.46 -5.25 -25.07
N ILE A 137 18.27 -4.69 -25.29
CA ILE A 137 17.70 -3.61 -24.49
C ILE A 137 16.38 -4.08 -23.90
N LEU A 138 16.15 -3.74 -22.63
CA LEU A 138 14.84 -3.86 -22.00
C LEU A 138 14.18 -2.48 -21.95
N VAL A 139 13.02 -2.34 -22.60
CA VAL A 139 12.24 -1.11 -22.63
C VAL A 139 10.91 -1.34 -21.93
N LYS A 140 10.47 -0.39 -21.11
CA LYS A 140 9.12 -0.42 -20.51
C LYS A 140 8.19 0.46 -21.34
N VAL A 141 7.19 -0.16 -21.97
CA VAL A 141 6.23 0.53 -22.84
C VAL A 141 5.03 0.98 -22.01
N GLY A 142 4.91 2.28 -21.73
CA GLY A 142 3.80 2.82 -20.94
C GLY A 142 3.87 2.54 -19.44
N ARG A 143 2.86 3.04 -18.70
CA ARG A 143 2.78 2.90 -17.24
C ARG A 143 2.15 1.57 -16.84
N GLU A 144 2.65 0.99 -15.75
CA GLU A 144 2.05 -0.22 -15.14
C GLU A 144 0.94 0.11 -14.14
N GLU A 145 0.84 1.36 -13.68
CA GLU A 145 -0.24 1.81 -12.82
C GLU A 145 -1.54 1.85 -13.63
N PRO A 146 -2.63 1.23 -13.16
CA PRO A 146 -3.92 1.28 -13.84
C PRO A 146 -4.49 2.70 -13.77
N ALA A 147 -5.04 3.18 -14.88
CA ALA A 147 -5.78 4.43 -14.93
C ALA A 147 -7.17 4.22 -14.31
N VAL A 148 -7.26 4.36 -12.99
CA VAL A 148 -8.47 4.10 -12.21
C VAL A 148 -8.66 5.15 -11.13
N SER A 149 -9.92 5.49 -10.86
CA SER A 149 -10.29 6.35 -9.74
C SER A 149 -11.63 5.94 -9.16
N MET A 150 -11.76 6.07 -7.84
CA MET A 150 -13.01 5.86 -7.12
C MET A 150 -13.62 7.19 -6.68
N ASP A 151 -14.95 7.27 -6.74
CA ASP A 151 -15.74 8.36 -6.16
C ASP A 151 -15.52 8.45 -4.64
N ALA A 152 -15.50 9.66 -4.09
CA ALA A 152 -15.47 9.93 -2.65
C ALA A 152 -16.58 9.22 -1.85
N SER A 153 -17.74 8.94 -2.47
CA SER A 153 -18.83 8.17 -1.85
C SER A 153 -18.55 6.66 -1.77
N GLY A 154 -17.50 6.18 -2.43
CA GLY A 154 -17.12 4.76 -2.45
C GLY A 154 -17.99 3.87 -3.33
N GLY A 155 -18.99 4.41 -4.00
CA GLY A 155 -19.99 3.59 -4.71
C GLY A 155 -19.64 3.27 -6.17
N LYS A 156 -18.76 4.06 -6.78
CA LYS A 156 -18.48 3.99 -8.22
C LYS A 156 -16.99 4.07 -8.47
N ILE A 157 -16.51 3.18 -9.33
CA ILE A 157 -15.15 3.21 -9.84
C ILE A 157 -15.24 3.53 -11.33
N ILE A 158 -14.40 4.43 -11.80
CA ILE A 158 -14.20 4.68 -13.22
C ILE A 158 -12.76 4.30 -13.53
N TRP A 159 -12.59 3.47 -14.55
CA TRP A 159 -11.28 3.13 -15.08
C TRP A 159 -11.27 3.23 -16.59
N ALA A 160 -10.08 3.35 -17.14
CA ALA A 160 -9.86 3.15 -18.55
C ALA A 160 -9.31 1.75 -18.81
N ARG A 161 -9.95 1.09 -19.76
CA ARG A 161 -9.36 -0.06 -20.45
C ARG A 161 -8.95 0.42 -21.82
N HIS A 162 -7.66 0.69 -21.99
CA HIS A 162 -7.12 1.28 -23.23
C HIS A 162 -7.80 2.62 -23.53
N SER A 163 -8.44 2.76 -24.70
CA SER A 163 -9.18 3.97 -25.09
C SER A 163 -10.63 3.99 -24.62
N GLU A 164 -11.12 2.96 -23.93
CA GLU A 164 -12.51 2.87 -23.47
C GLU A 164 -12.63 3.18 -21.99
N LEU A 165 -13.60 4.04 -21.65
CA LEU A 165 -13.95 4.33 -20.26
C LEU A 165 -15.08 3.41 -19.82
N GLN A 166 -14.84 2.74 -18.72
CA GLN A 166 -15.78 1.83 -18.09
C GLN A 166 -16.08 2.30 -16.68
N GLN A 167 -17.32 2.08 -16.26
CA GLN A 167 -17.76 2.35 -14.90
C GLN A 167 -18.12 1.03 -14.22
N ALA A 168 -17.48 0.77 -13.09
CA ALA A 168 -17.82 -0.32 -12.20
C ALA A 168 -18.68 0.18 -11.04
N ASN A 169 -19.78 -0.52 -10.75
CA ASN A 169 -20.63 -0.19 -9.62
C ASN A 169 -20.38 -1.15 -8.46
N LEU A 170 -19.87 -0.63 -7.34
CA LEU A 170 -19.62 -1.39 -6.12
C LEU A 170 -20.93 -1.69 -5.37
N LYS A 171 -21.95 -0.83 -5.49
CA LYS A 171 -23.26 -1.01 -4.82
C LYS A 171 -24.08 -2.19 -5.33
N ALA A 172 -23.65 -2.81 -6.44
CA ALA A 172 -24.30 -3.99 -6.98
C ALA A 172 -23.89 -5.27 -6.24
N LEU A 173 -22.91 -5.23 -5.33
CA LEU A 173 -22.69 -6.32 -4.40
C LEU A 173 -23.90 -6.42 -3.47
N ALA A 174 -24.52 -7.60 -3.42
CA ALA A 174 -25.70 -7.85 -2.60
C ALA A 174 -25.40 -7.49 -1.13
N GLU A 175 -26.24 -6.63 -0.54
CA GLU A 175 -26.17 -6.29 0.89
C GLU A 175 -26.16 -7.58 1.72
N GLY A 176 -25.03 -7.90 2.35
CA GLY A 176 -24.84 -9.11 3.17
C GLY A 176 -24.03 -10.24 2.56
N ALA A 177 -23.42 -10.08 1.37
CA ALA A 177 -22.41 -11.03 0.91
C ALA A 177 -21.15 -10.94 1.81
N GLU A 178 -20.78 -12.03 2.47
CA GLU A 178 -19.50 -12.13 3.18
C GLU A 178 -18.35 -12.07 2.16
N ILE A 179 -17.80 -10.88 1.97
CA ILE A 179 -16.62 -10.68 1.14
C ILE A 179 -15.40 -11.15 1.93
N ARG A 180 -14.66 -12.12 1.40
CA ARG A 180 -13.38 -12.51 1.98
C ARG A 180 -12.29 -11.52 1.59
N ASP A 181 -11.40 -11.25 2.53
CA ASP A 181 -10.26 -10.40 2.29
C ASP A 181 -9.34 -10.99 1.21
N GLY A 182 -8.92 -10.15 0.25
CA GLY A 182 -8.07 -10.58 -0.85
C GLY A 182 -8.78 -11.20 -2.05
N GLU A 183 -10.09 -11.48 -1.94
CA GLU A 183 -10.86 -12.05 -3.05
C GLU A 183 -11.21 -10.98 -4.10
N ARG A 184 -11.18 -11.37 -5.38
CA ARG A 184 -11.62 -10.49 -6.49
C ARG A 184 -13.13 -10.33 -6.43
N LEU A 185 -13.59 -9.09 -6.34
CA LEU A 185 -14.99 -8.75 -6.27
C LEU A 185 -15.67 -8.85 -7.63
N PRO A 186 -16.85 -9.50 -7.73
CA PRO A 186 -17.65 -9.48 -8.94
C PRO A 186 -18.33 -8.12 -9.07
N VAL A 187 -17.68 -7.19 -9.77
CA VAL A 187 -18.20 -5.85 -10.03
C VAL A 187 -18.94 -5.81 -11.37
N ALA A 188 -20.14 -5.22 -11.38
CA ALA A 188 -20.88 -4.99 -12.61
C ALA A 188 -20.25 -3.84 -13.39
N VAL A 189 -19.66 -4.16 -14.55
CA VAL A 189 -18.98 -3.20 -15.43
C VAL A 189 -19.98 -2.72 -16.49
N LYS A 190 -20.03 -1.40 -16.67
CA LYS A 190 -20.82 -0.74 -17.71
C LYS A 190 -19.88 0.07 -18.60
N ASP A 191 -19.94 -0.17 -19.89
CA ASP A 191 -19.22 0.64 -20.88
C ASP A 191 -19.86 2.02 -21.00
N MET A 192 -19.03 3.06 -20.87
CA MET A 192 -19.48 4.46 -20.89
C MET A 192 -19.12 5.18 -22.19
N GLY A 193 -18.20 4.62 -22.97
CA GLY A 193 -17.82 5.09 -24.30
C GLY A 193 -16.30 5.18 -24.49
N ALA A 194 -15.89 5.43 -25.73
CA ALA A 194 -14.50 5.70 -26.07
C ALA A 194 -14.10 7.13 -25.68
N CYS A 195 -12.89 7.29 -25.17
CA CYS A 195 -12.25 8.58 -24.96
C CYS A 195 -11.54 9.02 -26.25
N GLU A 196 -11.46 10.33 -26.47
CA GLU A 196 -10.79 10.91 -27.64
C GLU A 196 -9.25 10.82 -27.54
N ILE A 197 -8.74 10.81 -26.31
CA ILE A 197 -7.31 10.72 -25.98
C ILE A 197 -7.00 9.36 -25.33
N TYR A 198 -5.74 8.94 -25.34
CA TYR A 198 -5.33 7.74 -24.62
C TYR A 198 -5.18 8.04 -23.11
N PRO A 199 -6.07 7.53 -22.25
CA PRO A 199 -6.08 7.86 -20.83
C PRO A 199 -4.84 7.30 -20.12
N GLN A 200 -3.98 8.19 -19.62
CA GLN A 200 -2.83 7.84 -18.79
C GLN A 200 -3.16 7.94 -17.30
N THR A 201 -3.95 8.94 -16.92
CA THR A 201 -4.44 9.11 -15.55
C THR A 201 -5.92 9.44 -15.54
N ILE A 202 -6.61 8.94 -14.51
CA ILE A 202 -8.01 9.24 -14.25
C ILE A 202 -8.11 9.67 -12.80
N GLN A 203 -8.79 10.78 -12.55
CA GLN A 203 -9.01 11.26 -11.19
C GLN A 203 -10.39 11.87 -11.03
N HIS A 204 -11.15 11.41 -10.04
CA HIS A 204 -12.33 12.11 -9.59
C HIS A 204 -11.93 13.41 -8.89
N ASN A 205 -12.76 14.44 -9.05
CA ASN A 205 -12.65 15.59 -8.18
C ASN A 205 -13.11 15.22 -6.74
N PRO A 206 -12.79 16.02 -5.71
CA PRO A 206 -13.04 15.65 -4.31
C PRO A 206 -14.50 15.33 -3.97
N ASN A 207 -15.48 15.87 -4.69
CA ASN A 207 -16.90 15.56 -4.48
C ASN A 207 -17.45 14.43 -5.39
N GLY A 208 -16.63 13.83 -6.24
CA GLY A 208 -17.00 12.73 -7.15
C GLY A 208 -17.93 13.13 -8.32
N ARG A 209 -18.23 14.42 -8.52
CA ARG A 209 -19.13 14.90 -9.59
C ARG A 209 -18.47 14.90 -10.95
N PHE A 210 -17.19 15.21 -11.01
CA PHE A 210 -16.40 15.30 -12.23
C PHE A 210 -15.27 14.27 -12.21
N VAL A 211 -14.90 13.82 -13.39
CA VAL A 211 -13.74 12.96 -13.60
C VAL A 211 -12.88 13.61 -14.65
N VAL A 212 -11.59 13.76 -14.37
CA VAL A 212 -10.62 14.20 -15.37
C VAL A 212 -9.92 12.97 -15.94
N VAL A 213 -9.69 13.02 -17.24
CA VAL A 213 -8.87 12.08 -17.98
C VAL A 213 -7.72 12.87 -18.57
N CYS A 214 -6.49 12.47 -18.28
CA CYS A 214 -5.30 13.11 -18.86
C CYS A 214 -4.53 12.09 -19.71
N GLY A 215 -4.03 12.54 -20.85
CA GLY A 215 -3.37 11.70 -21.84
C GLY A 215 -2.80 12.54 -22.97
N ASP A 216 -1.66 12.11 -23.53
CA ASP A 216 -1.06 12.70 -24.73
C ASP A 216 -0.81 14.23 -24.68
N GLY A 217 -0.60 14.78 -23.47
CA GLY A 217 -0.40 16.22 -23.26
C GLY A 217 -1.70 17.03 -23.29
N GLU A 218 -2.84 16.35 -23.17
CA GLU A 218 -4.17 16.93 -23.09
C GLU A 218 -4.91 16.43 -21.85
N TYR A 219 -5.92 17.21 -21.42
CA TYR A 219 -6.85 16.82 -20.37
C TYR A 219 -8.28 17.07 -20.83
N ILE A 220 -9.19 16.19 -20.41
CA ILE A 220 -10.62 16.33 -20.63
C ILE A 220 -11.35 16.09 -19.31
N ILE A 221 -12.20 17.03 -18.92
CA ILE A 221 -13.07 16.92 -17.74
C ILE A 221 -14.44 16.47 -18.20
N TYR A 222 -14.90 15.36 -17.64
CA TYR A 222 -16.22 14.79 -17.87
C TYR A 222 -17.10 14.87 -16.62
N THR A 223 -18.41 14.82 -16.80
CA THR A 223 -19.33 14.53 -15.69
C THR A 223 -19.29 13.04 -15.35
N ALA A 224 -19.07 12.69 -14.08
CA ALA A 224 -18.89 11.29 -13.67
C ALA A 224 -20.12 10.40 -13.94
N MET A 225 -21.34 10.97 -13.97
CA MET A 225 -22.56 10.19 -14.18
C MET A 225 -22.85 9.80 -15.64
N ALA A 226 -22.43 10.63 -16.60
CA ALA A 226 -22.87 10.51 -17.99
C ALA A 226 -21.75 10.78 -19.00
N LEU A 227 -20.51 10.89 -18.52
CA LEU A 227 -19.32 11.29 -19.28
C LEU A 227 -19.54 12.42 -20.28
N ARG A 228 -20.28 13.47 -19.88
CA ARG A 228 -20.45 14.65 -20.75
C ARG A 228 -19.25 15.57 -20.59
N ASN A 229 -18.63 15.93 -21.71
CA ASN A 229 -17.52 16.87 -21.75
C ASN A 229 -17.93 18.22 -21.13
N LYS A 230 -17.08 18.73 -20.23
CA LYS A 230 -17.24 20.03 -19.56
C LYS A 230 -16.16 21.03 -19.92
N ALA A 231 -14.92 20.57 -19.96
CA ALA A 231 -13.76 21.38 -20.33
C ALA A 231 -12.69 20.47 -20.89
N PHE A 232 -11.85 21.01 -21.75
CA PHE A 232 -10.69 20.33 -22.31
C PHE A 232 -9.59 21.35 -22.58
N GLY A 233 -8.35 20.89 -22.69
CA GLY A 233 -7.23 21.72 -23.07
C GLY A 233 -5.92 20.95 -23.04
N SER A 234 -4.83 21.63 -23.41
CA SER A 234 -3.49 21.05 -23.35
C SER A 234 -2.92 21.19 -21.94
N ALA A 235 -2.44 20.07 -21.38
CA ALA A 235 -1.75 20.03 -20.10
C ALA A 235 -0.85 18.78 -20.04
N GLN A 236 0.36 18.95 -19.52
CA GLN A 236 1.23 17.82 -19.19
C GLN A 236 0.75 17.11 -17.91
N GLU A 237 0.24 17.89 -16.96
CA GLU A 237 -0.30 17.41 -15.69
C GLU A 237 -1.51 18.22 -15.26
N PHE A 238 -2.36 17.57 -14.49
CA PHE A 238 -3.59 18.11 -13.95
C PHE A 238 -3.72 17.70 -12.48
N VAL A 239 -4.15 18.63 -11.63
CA VAL A 239 -4.48 18.32 -10.23
C VAL A 239 -5.71 19.10 -9.76
N TRP A 240 -6.54 18.43 -8.95
CA TRP A 240 -7.67 19.06 -8.27
C TRP A 240 -7.22 19.78 -7.00
N ALA A 241 -7.82 20.93 -6.71
CA ALA A 241 -7.80 21.49 -5.37
C ALA A 241 -8.77 20.71 -4.47
N GLN A 242 -8.68 20.89 -3.15
CA GLN A 242 -9.70 20.38 -2.23
C GLN A 242 -11.08 21.02 -2.48
N ASP A 243 -11.09 22.30 -2.90
CA ASP A 243 -12.30 22.91 -3.48
C ASP A 243 -12.60 22.23 -4.82
N SER A 244 -13.73 21.54 -4.87
CA SER A 244 -14.18 20.80 -6.06
C SER A 244 -14.44 21.65 -7.29
N SER A 245 -14.42 22.98 -7.16
CA SER A 245 -14.57 23.94 -8.26
C SER A 245 -13.24 24.44 -8.83
N GLU A 246 -12.12 24.18 -8.16
CA GLU A 246 -10.79 24.68 -8.51
C GLU A 246 -9.86 23.54 -8.94
N TYR A 247 -9.00 23.83 -9.92
CA TYR A 247 -7.97 22.91 -10.39
C TYR A 247 -6.78 23.69 -10.96
N ALA A 248 -5.62 23.05 -10.96
CA ALA A 248 -4.41 23.54 -11.61
C ALA A 248 -3.98 22.61 -12.74
N ILE A 249 -3.39 23.19 -13.77
CA ILE A 249 -2.74 22.45 -14.85
C ILE A 249 -1.33 22.97 -15.06
N ARG A 250 -0.45 22.06 -15.49
CA ARG A 250 0.91 22.37 -15.93
C ARG A 250 0.92 22.33 -17.45
N GLU A 251 0.94 23.49 -18.09
CA GLU A 251 0.91 23.59 -19.56
C GLU A 251 2.31 23.32 -20.16
N SER A 252 3.35 23.80 -19.48
CA SER A 252 4.76 23.66 -19.87
C SER A 252 5.64 23.45 -18.64
N GLY A 253 6.93 23.17 -18.81
CA GLY A 253 7.88 22.91 -17.70
C GLY A 253 8.12 24.08 -16.72
N SER A 254 7.41 25.20 -16.85
CA SER A 254 7.52 26.34 -15.93
C SER A 254 6.22 27.08 -15.67
N THR A 255 5.17 26.86 -16.48
CA THR A 255 3.92 27.63 -16.40
C THR A 255 2.81 26.79 -15.79
N VAL A 256 2.23 27.27 -14.70
CA VAL A 256 1.09 26.67 -14.01
C VAL A 256 -0.11 27.62 -14.14
N LYS A 257 -1.24 27.08 -14.58
CA LYS A 257 -2.50 27.81 -14.74
C LYS A 257 -3.53 27.27 -13.75
N ILE A 258 -4.27 28.18 -13.12
CA ILE A 258 -5.33 27.86 -12.17
C ILE A 258 -6.68 28.24 -12.76
N PHE A 259 -7.63 27.32 -12.61
CA PHE A 259 -8.98 27.46 -13.08
C PHE A 259 -9.95 27.38 -11.90
N LYS A 260 -10.99 28.20 -11.95
CA LYS A 260 -12.15 28.12 -11.05
C LYS A 260 -13.42 28.04 -11.88
N ASN A 261 -14.29 27.08 -11.58
CA ASN A 261 -15.52 26.84 -12.36
C ASN A 261 -15.25 26.73 -13.88
N PHE A 262 -14.17 26.04 -14.26
CA PHE A 262 -13.75 25.82 -15.66
C PHE A 262 -13.36 27.10 -16.41
N LYS A 263 -13.06 28.19 -15.70
CA LYS A 263 -12.53 29.43 -16.27
C LYS A 263 -11.16 29.73 -15.67
N GLU A 264 -10.24 30.16 -16.52
CA GLU A 264 -8.90 30.57 -16.08
C GLU A 264 -9.02 31.77 -15.12
N LYS A 265 -8.42 31.63 -13.93
CA LYS A 265 -8.40 32.66 -12.89
C LYS A 265 -7.07 33.40 -12.89
N LYS A 266 -5.97 32.64 -12.86
CA LYS A 266 -4.59 33.14 -12.79
C LYS A 266 -3.66 32.19 -13.54
N SER A 267 -2.57 32.73 -14.03
CA SER A 267 -1.44 31.99 -14.57
C SER A 267 -0.18 32.57 -13.95
N PHE A 268 0.74 31.72 -13.51
CA PHE A 268 2.04 32.16 -13.01
C PHE A 268 3.15 31.27 -13.54
N LYS A 269 4.36 31.83 -13.57
CA LYS A 269 5.58 31.09 -13.90
C LYS A 269 6.35 30.88 -12.61
N SER A 270 6.72 29.63 -12.33
CA SER A 270 7.58 29.31 -11.20
C SER A 270 9.00 29.79 -11.50
N ASP A 271 9.59 30.56 -10.59
CA ASP A 271 10.96 31.08 -10.73
C ASP A 271 12.01 29.95 -10.74
N PHE A 272 11.72 28.81 -10.12
CA PHE A 272 12.61 27.65 -10.01
C PHE A 272 12.25 26.51 -10.99
N GLY A 273 11.36 26.77 -11.95
CA GLY A 273 10.79 25.75 -12.83
C GLY A 273 9.69 24.92 -12.15
N ALA A 274 8.96 24.15 -12.95
CA ALA A 274 7.87 23.29 -12.50
C ALA A 274 7.98 21.94 -13.22
N GLU A 275 8.57 20.95 -12.55
CA GLU A 275 8.68 19.58 -13.06
C GLU A 275 7.40 18.78 -12.80
N GLY A 276 6.72 19.07 -11.69
CA GLY A 276 5.50 18.37 -11.28
C GLY A 276 4.56 19.27 -10.48
N ILE A 277 3.25 19.00 -10.51
CA ILE A 277 2.27 19.64 -9.63
C ILE A 277 1.49 18.64 -8.79
N PHE A 278 1.09 19.06 -7.58
CA PHE A 278 0.33 18.26 -6.62
C PHE A 278 -0.87 19.02 -6.10
N GLY A 279 -2.01 18.32 -6.05
CA GLY A 279 -3.28 18.85 -5.56
C GLY A 279 -3.47 18.68 -4.05
N GLY A 280 -4.63 19.13 -3.57
CA GLY A 280 -5.03 19.03 -2.17
C GLY A 280 -5.34 20.40 -1.55
N PHE A 281 -5.03 20.57 -0.26
CA PHE A 281 -5.33 21.81 0.47
C PHE A 281 -4.49 22.99 0.01
N LEU A 282 -3.24 22.73 -0.40
CA LEU A 282 -2.33 23.70 -0.99
C LEU A 282 -1.87 23.20 -2.36
N LEU A 283 -1.48 24.12 -3.24
CA LEU A 283 -0.90 23.77 -4.52
C LEU A 283 0.58 23.47 -4.32
N GLY A 284 0.97 22.20 -4.47
CA GLY A 284 2.37 21.80 -4.47
C GLY A 284 2.99 21.92 -5.86
N VAL A 285 4.13 22.58 -5.99
CA VAL A 285 4.91 22.65 -7.23
C VAL A 285 6.29 22.06 -6.96
N LYS A 286 6.60 20.96 -7.66
CA LYS A 286 7.91 20.31 -7.62
C LYS A 286 8.87 21.00 -8.57
N SER A 287 10.06 21.30 -8.07
CA SER A 287 11.20 21.81 -8.82
C SER A 287 12.42 20.92 -8.60
N VAL A 288 13.49 21.16 -9.37
CA VAL A 288 14.79 20.49 -9.17
C VAL A 288 15.32 20.69 -7.74
N GLY A 289 14.97 21.79 -7.09
CA GLY A 289 15.43 22.13 -5.74
C GLY A 289 14.45 21.79 -4.62
N GLY A 290 13.44 20.93 -4.85
CA GLY A 290 12.46 20.53 -3.85
C GLY A 290 11.02 20.92 -4.18
N LEU A 291 10.15 20.86 -3.18
CA LEU A 291 8.70 21.12 -3.26
C LEU A 291 8.35 22.47 -2.66
N SER A 292 7.62 23.31 -3.41
CA SER A 292 7.08 24.58 -2.94
C SER A 292 5.56 24.50 -2.80
N PHE A 293 5.02 24.86 -1.63
CA PHE A 293 3.59 24.97 -1.41
C PHE A 293 3.11 26.40 -1.62
N TYR A 294 2.06 26.56 -2.43
CA TYR A 294 1.40 27.83 -2.70
C TYR A 294 -0.04 27.79 -2.23
N ASP A 295 -0.56 28.95 -1.83
CA ASP A 295 -1.97 29.14 -1.56
C ASP A 295 -2.79 29.20 -2.87
N TRP A 296 -3.92 28.49 -2.93
CA TRP A 296 -4.76 28.42 -4.14
C TRP A 296 -5.39 29.77 -4.54
N GLU A 297 -5.68 30.63 -3.56
CA GLU A 297 -6.37 31.90 -3.81
C GLU A 297 -5.40 33.04 -4.12
N SER A 298 -4.42 33.26 -3.24
CA SER A 298 -3.44 34.34 -3.34
C SER A 298 -2.31 34.02 -4.33
N LEU A 299 -1.92 32.74 -4.46
CA LEU A 299 -0.69 32.27 -5.12
C LEU A 299 0.61 32.69 -4.44
N GLU A 300 0.52 33.04 -3.16
CA GLU A 300 1.71 33.32 -2.37
C GLU A 300 2.39 32.02 -1.92
N LEU A 301 3.72 32.05 -1.87
CA LEU A 301 4.52 30.96 -1.34
C LEU A 301 4.25 30.83 0.16
N ILE A 302 3.80 29.65 0.58
CA ILE A 302 3.60 29.32 2.00
C ILE A 302 4.90 28.78 2.59
N ARG A 303 5.47 27.74 1.97
CA ARG A 303 6.70 27.10 2.44
C ARG A 303 7.37 26.32 1.31
N ARG A 304 8.69 26.39 1.26
CA ARG A 304 9.54 25.50 0.48
C ARG A 304 10.10 24.38 1.35
N ILE A 305 10.08 23.16 0.83
CA ILE A 305 10.56 21.95 1.47
C ILE A 305 11.58 21.29 0.54
N GLU A 306 12.78 21.02 1.05
CA GLU A 306 13.90 20.44 0.29
C GLU A 306 13.76 18.91 0.10
N ILE A 307 12.54 18.46 -0.18
CA ILE A 307 12.23 17.04 -0.47
C ILE A 307 11.63 16.99 -1.87
N GLN A 308 12.02 15.99 -2.65
CA GLN A 308 11.50 15.75 -3.99
C GLN A 308 10.52 14.58 -3.96
N PRO A 309 9.22 14.81 -3.65
CA PRO A 309 8.26 13.73 -3.64
C PRO A 309 7.95 13.23 -5.05
N ARG A 310 7.59 11.95 -5.15
CA ARG A 310 6.88 11.35 -6.28
C ARG A 310 5.37 11.60 -6.16
N ALA A 311 4.82 11.58 -4.95
CA ALA A 311 3.41 11.83 -4.67
C ALA A 311 3.22 12.59 -3.35
N VAL A 312 2.14 13.38 -3.29
CA VAL A 312 1.74 14.14 -2.09
C VAL A 312 0.30 13.77 -1.75
N TYR A 313 0.07 13.35 -0.50
CA TYR A 313 -1.25 12.96 -0.02
C TYR A 313 -1.64 13.83 1.16
N TRP A 314 -2.74 14.57 1.01
CA TRP A 314 -3.32 15.36 2.09
C TRP A 314 -4.37 14.55 2.84
N SER A 315 -4.42 14.76 4.16
CA SER A 315 -5.52 14.28 5.01
C SER A 315 -6.80 15.08 4.76
N ASP A 316 -7.96 14.47 5.02
CA ASP A 316 -9.27 15.08 4.77
C ASP A 316 -9.52 16.39 5.54
N ASN A 317 -8.80 16.60 6.64
CA ASN A 317 -8.89 17.82 7.46
C ASN A 317 -7.82 18.87 7.10
N GLY A 318 -6.88 18.54 6.21
CA GLY A 318 -5.80 19.42 5.77
C GLY A 318 -4.68 19.65 6.78
N LYS A 319 -4.71 18.99 7.94
CA LYS A 319 -3.71 19.19 9.01
C LYS A 319 -2.50 18.30 8.86
N LEU A 320 -2.61 17.19 8.15
CA LEU A 320 -1.53 16.25 7.90
C LEU A 320 -1.30 16.10 6.40
N VAL A 321 -0.03 16.01 5.99
CA VAL A 321 0.38 15.72 4.63
C VAL A 321 1.49 14.67 4.63
N CYS A 322 1.40 13.72 3.70
CA CYS A 322 2.43 12.73 3.44
C CYS A 322 3.16 13.08 2.14
N LEU A 323 4.48 13.22 2.21
CA LEU A 323 5.37 13.37 1.06
C LEU A 323 6.03 12.02 0.78
N ALA A 324 5.58 11.32 -0.26
CA ALA A 324 6.13 10.03 -0.66
C ALA A 324 7.24 10.24 -1.69
N THR A 325 8.46 9.82 -1.37
CA THR A 325 9.60 9.73 -2.30
C THR A 325 9.71 8.30 -2.86
N ASP A 326 10.75 8.01 -3.63
CA ASP A 326 10.96 6.69 -4.20
C ASP A 326 11.34 5.64 -3.13
N ASP A 327 12.06 6.04 -2.08
CA ASP A 327 12.62 5.13 -1.07
C ASP A 327 12.03 5.34 0.34
N SER A 328 11.58 6.55 0.66
CA SER A 328 11.04 6.92 1.96
C SER A 328 9.79 7.78 1.85
N TYR A 329 9.05 7.95 2.95
CA TYR A 329 8.00 8.96 3.03
C TYR A 329 8.07 9.75 4.34
N TYR A 330 7.64 11.00 4.25
CA TYR A 330 7.66 11.97 5.35
C TYR A 330 6.23 12.38 5.69
N ILE A 331 5.91 12.39 6.97
CA ILE A 331 4.63 12.91 7.46
C ILE A 331 4.87 14.25 8.12
N LEU A 332 4.16 15.26 7.65
CA LEU A 332 4.23 16.63 8.15
C LEU A 332 2.85 17.04 8.67
N SER A 333 2.83 17.83 9.75
CA SER A 333 1.65 18.62 10.10
C SER A 333 1.69 19.97 9.41
N TYR A 334 0.52 20.49 9.05
CA TYR A 334 0.31 21.81 8.49
C TYR A 334 -0.56 22.63 9.45
N ASP A 335 -0.07 23.82 9.81
CA ASP A 335 -0.81 24.77 10.66
C ASP A 335 -1.11 26.06 9.88
N SER A 336 -2.37 26.23 9.49
CA SER A 336 -2.83 27.43 8.80
C SER A 336 -2.86 28.67 9.69
N GLU A 337 -3.03 28.52 11.01
CA GLU A 337 -3.09 29.64 11.95
C GLU A 337 -1.71 30.29 12.09
N GLN A 338 -0.64 29.48 12.18
CA GLN A 338 0.73 30.00 12.19
C GLN A 338 1.08 30.76 10.92
N VAL A 339 0.58 30.31 9.76
CA VAL A 339 0.77 31.04 8.49
C VAL A 339 0.10 32.40 8.53
N GLN A 340 -1.13 32.51 9.05
CA GLN A 340 -1.82 33.79 9.19
C GLN A 340 -1.10 34.72 10.18
N LEU A 341 -0.66 34.18 11.32
CA LEU A 341 0.02 34.95 12.37
C LEU A 341 1.39 35.47 11.90
N ALA A 342 2.12 34.67 11.13
CA ALA A 342 3.37 35.10 10.49
C ALA A 342 3.15 36.17 9.41
N ARG A 343 2.02 36.10 8.67
CA ARG A 343 1.62 37.14 7.70
C ARG A 343 1.30 38.46 8.39
N ASP A 344 0.50 38.43 9.45
CA ASP A 344 0.14 39.63 10.21
C ASP A 344 1.37 40.31 10.82
N ASN A 345 2.38 39.53 11.19
CA ASN A 345 3.64 40.02 11.75
C ASN A 345 4.74 40.32 10.71
N ASN A 346 4.48 40.15 9.40
CA ASN A 346 5.46 40.28 8.32
C ASN A 346 6.75 39.43 8.50
N GLN A 347 6.62 38.23 9.06
CA GLN A 347 7.73 37.29 9.28
C GLN A 347 7.78 36.20 8.20
N VAL A 348 7.75 36.60 6.92
CA VAL A 348 7.83 35.67 5.79
C VAL A 348 9.25 35.70 5.24
N ALA A 349 9.98 34.59 5.40
CA ALA A 349 11.31 34.43 4.83
C ALA A 349 11.24 34.15 3.31
N GLU A 350 12.39 34.14 2.64
CA GLU A 350 12.48 33.81 1.21
C GLU A 350 11.96 32.39 0.90
N ASP A 351 12.17 31.44 1.82
CA ASP A 351 11.65 30.07 1.74
C ASP A 351 10.23 29.91 2.35
N GLY A 352 9.54 31.01 2.62
CA GLY A 352 8.21 31.03 3.24
C GLY A 352 8.22 30.99 4.78
N VAL A 353 7.11 30.54 5.36
CA VAL A 353 6.89 30.48 6.81
C VAL A 353 7.38 29.14 7.37
N GLU A 354 8.46 29.17 8.16
CA GLU A 354 9.07 27.96 8.74
C GLU A 354 8.10 27.20 9.66
N ALA A 355 7.38 27.92 10.52
CA ALA A 355 6.39 27.35 11.45
C ALA A 355 5.10 26.83 10.78
N ALA A 356 4.99 26.88 9.45
CA ALA A 356 3.82 26.37 8.74
C ALA A 356 3.76 24.85 8.73
N PHE A 357 4.93 24.19 8.74
CA PHE A 357 5.03 22.74 8.68
C PHE A 357 5.98 22.19 9.74
N ASP A 358 5.53 21.17 10.46
CA ASP A 358 6.37 20.41 11.38
C ASP A 358 6.52 18.97 10.91
N VAL A 359 7.73 18.42 10.99
CA VAL A 359 8.00 17.02 10.63
C VAL A 359 7.60 16.12 11.80
N LEU A 360 6.60 15.26 11.59
CA LEU A 360 6.12 14.32 12.61
C LEU A 360 6.86 12.98 12.56
N GLY A 361 7.28 12.54 11.38
CA GLY A 361 7.98 11.28 11.22
C GLY A 361 8.53 11.04 9.82
N GLU A 362 9.62 10.29 9.76
CA GLU A 362 10.25 9.79 8.54
C GLU A 362 10.26 8.26 8.59
N ILE A 363 9.82 7.63 7.52
CA ILE A 363 9.75 6.18 7.40
C ILE A 363 10.46 5.74 6.13
N ASN A 364 11.43 4.85 6.29
CA ASN A 364 12.22 4.27 5.20
C ASN A 364 11.48 3.10 4.53
N GLU A 365 10.29 3.37 4.00
CA GLU A 365 9.57 2.46 3.11
C GLU A 365 9.08 3.22 1.87
N SER A 366 9.07 2.54 0.73
CA SER A 366 8.53 3.11 -0.50
C SER A 366 7.01 3.01 -0.55
N VAL A 367 6.35 4.13 -0.83
CA VAL A 367 4.89 4.21 -0.96
C VAL A 367 4.51 4.14 -2.45
N ARG A 368 3.75 3.10 -2.83
CA ARG A 368 3.22 2.95 -4.19
C ARG A 368 1.95 3.77 -4.39
N THR A 369 0.97 3.58 -3.50
CA THR A 369 -0.26 4.38 -3.43
C THR A 369 -0.68 4.49 -1.98
N GLY A 370 -1.22 5.64 -1.57
CA GLY A 370 -1.73 5.82 -0.23
C GLY A 370 -2.95 6.72 -0.18
N LEU A 371 -3.61 6.70 0.96
CA LEU A 371 -4.72 7.58 1.31
C LEU A 371 -4.74 7.84 2.80
N TRP A 372 -5.45 8.88 3.20
CA TRP A 372 -5.70 9.17 4.61
C TRP A 372 -7.11 8.73 5.00
N VAL A 373 -7.24 8.19 6.21
CA VAL A 373 -8.51 7.99 6.91
C VAL A 373 -8.37 8.60 8.29
N GLY A 374 -8.93 9.80 8.50
CA GLY A 374 -8.63 10.59 9.68
C GLY A 374 -7.14 10.93 9.74
N ASP A 375 -6.46 10.52 10.82
CA ASP A 375 -5.01 10.70 10.99
C ASP A 375 -4.21 9.42 10.68
N CYS A 376 -4.87 8.40 10.11
CA CYS A 376 -4.24 7.15 9.72
C CYS A 376 -3.85 7.24 8.24
N PHE A 377 -2.57 7.12 7.93
CA PHE A 377 -2.10 7.05 6.54
C PHE A 377 -1.99 5.59 6.10
N ILE A 378 -2.89 5.15 5.21
CA ILE A 378 -2.93 3.78 4.70
C ILE A 378 -2.24 3.75 3.34
N TYR A 379 -1.35 2.79 3.12
CA TYR A 379 -0.61 2.70 1.87
C TYR A 379 -0.24 1.27 1.49
N THR A 380 0.07 1.09 0.20
CA THR A 380 0.74 -0.10 -0.32
C THR A 380 2.21 0.18 -0.58
N ASN A 381 3.09 -0.77 -0.27
CA ASN A 381 4.53 -0.63 -0.49
C ASN A 381 5.05 -1.43 -1.71
N ALA A 382 6.32 -1.24 -2.06
CA ALA A 382 6.94 -1.98 -3.17
C ALA A 382 7.03 -3.49 -2.91
N VAL A 383 7.05 -3.91 -1.64
CA VAL A 383 7.11 -5.32 -1.18
C VAL A 383 5.71 -5.96 -1.14
N ASN A 384 4.70 -5.31 -1.74
CA ASN A 384 3.33 -5.81 -1.82
C ASN A 384 2.71 -6.08 -0.43
N ARG A 385 2.83 -5.13 0.49
CA ARG A 385 2.11 -5.13 1.77
C ARG A 385 1.15 -3.96 1.83
N ILE A 386 0.03 -4.15 2.52
CA ILE A 386 -0.85 -3.07 2.94
C ILE A 386 -0.46 -2.71 4.37
N ASN A 387 0.01 -1.49 4.55
CA ASN A 387 0.39 -0.95 5.84
C ASN A 387 -0.46 0.28 6.14
N TYR A 388 -0.60 0.60 7.42
CA TYR A 388 -1.05 1.92 7.82
C TYR A 388 -0.16 2.49 8.92
N PHE A 389 0.02 3.79 8.89
CA PHE A 389 0.80 4.54 9.84
C PHE A 389 -0.12 5.38 10.73
N VAL A 390 0.08 5.25 12.05
CA VAL A 390 -0.60 6.07 13.06
C VAL A 390 0.40 6.42 14.15
N GLY A 391 0.66 7.73 14.32
CA GLY A 391 1.33 8.21 15.52
C GLY A 391 2.75 7.67 15.74
N GLY A 392 3.51 7.44 14.67
CA GLY A 392 4.86 6.88 14.73
C GLY A 392 4.92 5.35 14.61
N GLU A 393 3.78 4.66 14.72
CA GLU A 393 3.72 3.21 14.57
C GLU A 393 3.27 2.81 13.18
N LEU A 394 3.93 1.79 12.64
CA LEU A 394 3.61 1.15 11.38
C LEU A 394 2.96 -0.20 11.65
N VAL A 395 1.79 -0.41 11.07
CA VAL A 395 1.01 -1.63 11.28
C VAL A 395 0.66 -2.26 9.94
N THR A 396 1.04 -3.52 9.75
CA THR A 396 0.67 -4.28 8.56
C THR A 396 -0.75 -4.82 8.69
N ILE A 397 -1.55 -4.63 7.64
CA ILE A 397 -2.90 -5.18 7.49
C ILE A 397 -2.81 -6.56 6.83
N ALA A 398 -2.17 -6.64 5.66
CA ALA A 398 -2.09 -7.86 4.87
C ALA A 398 -0.83 -7.90 3.98
N HIS A 399 -0.42 -9.12 3.64
CA HIS A 399 0.58 -9.40 2.61
C HIS A 399 -0.14 -9.73 1.30
N LEU A 400 0.32 -9.16 0.18
CA LEU A 400 -0.30 -9.29 -1.12
C LEU A 400 0.59 -10.12 -2.05
N ASP A 401 -0.03 -11.00 -2.83
CA ASP A 401 0.68 -11.83 -3.81
C ASP A 401 1.05 -11.07 -5.10
N ARG A 402 0.37 -9.95 -5.35
CA ARG A 402 0.52 -9.11 -6.55
C ARG A 402 0.49 -7.63 -6.21
N PRO A 403 1.03 -6.75 -7.07
CA PRO A 403 0.93 -5.32 -6.85
C PRO A 403 -0.52 -4.86 -6.92
N LEU A 404 -1.03 -4.31 -5.81
CA LEU A 404 -2.32 -3.65 -5.73
C LEU A 404 -2.15 -2.15 -5.48
N TYR A 405 -3.09 -1.39 -6.04
CA TYR A 405 -3.16 0.06 -5.98
C TYR A 405 -4.38 0.46 -5.16
N VAL A 406 -4.18 1.29 -4.16
CA VAL A 406 -5.24 1.75 -3.27
C VAL A 406 -6.21 2.65 -4.03
N LEU A 407 -7.50 2.32 -4.02
CA LEU A 407 -8.55 3.13 -4.65
C LEU A 407 -9.18 4.12 -3.68
N GLY A 408 -9.49 3.65 -2.48
CA GLY A 408 -10.16 4.43 -1.45
C GLY A 408 -10.69 3.56 -0.32
N TYR A 409 -11.06 4.21 0.78
CA TYR A 409 -11.68 3.58 1.94
C TYR A 409 -13.16 3.97 2.00
N VAL A 410 -14.04 2.99 2.27
CA VAL A 410 -15.48 3.24 2.36
C VAL A 410 -15.91 3.03 3.81
N PRO A 411 -16.15 4.10 4.59
CA PRO A 411 -16.53 4.01 6.00
C PRO A 411 -17.80 3.20 6.27
N LYS A 412 -18.72 3.11 5.31
CA LYS A 412 -19.98 2.37 5.47
C LYS A 412 -19.77 0.85 5.45
N ASP A 413 -18.73 0.40 4.75
CA ASP A 413 -18.46 -1.02 4.54
C ASP A 413 -17.32 -1.51 5.48
N ASP A 414 -16.69 -0.60 6.24
CA ASP A 414 -15.47 -0.85 7.00
C ASP A 414 -14.39 -1.56 6.16
N ARG A 415 -14.23 -1.12 4.90
CA ARG A 415 -13.38 -1.78 3.91
C ARG A 415 -12.53 -0.81 3.11
N LEU A 416 -11.29 -1.24 2.88
CA LEU A 416 -10.34 -0.65 1.94
C LEU A 416 -10.46 -1.36 0.60
N TYR A 417 -10.67 -0.60 -0.48
CA TYR A 417 -10.72 -1.14 -1.83
C TYR A 417 -9.41 -0.86 -2.57
N LEU A 418 -8.93 -1.87 -3.29
CA LEU A 418 -7.74 -1.81 -4.12
C LEU A 418 -8.04 -2.37 -5.51
N ALA A 419 -7.29 -1.91 -6.51
CA ALA A 419 -7.31 -2.46 -7.86
C ALA A 419 -5.97 -3.09 -8.21
N ASP A 420 -6.00 -4.15 -9.01
CA ASP A 420 -4.82 -4.63 -9.73
C ASP A 420 -4.72 -3.98 -11.12
N LYS A 421 -3.60 -4.25 -11.80
CA LYS A 421 -3.35 -3.80 -13.18
C LYS A 421 -4.40 -4.31 -14.18
N GLU A 422 -4.99 -5.48 -13.93
CA GLU A 422 -6.03 -6.10 -14.76
C GLU A 422 -7.43 -5.53 -14.48
N LEU A 423 -7.53 -4.46 -13.68
CA LEU A 423 -8.79 -3.82 -13.27
C LEU A 423 -9.67 -4.72 -12.38
N GLY A 424 -9.09 -5.76 -11.79
CA GLY A 424 -9.69 -6.57 -10.75
C GLY A 424 -9.73 -5.81 -9.42
N VAL A 425 -10.93 -5.62 -8.88
CA VAL A 425 -11.12 -4.96 -7.59
C VAL A 425 -11.05 -5.98 -6.46
N VAL A 426 -10.30 -5.66 -5.41
CA VAL A 426 -10.14 -6.46 -4.20
C VAL A 426 -10.48 -5.58 -3.00
N SER A 427 -10.99 -6.18 -1.92
CA SER A 427 -11.21 -5.46 -0.67
C SER A 427 -10.54 -6.14 0.52
N TYR A 428 -10.21 -5.34 1.53
CA TYR A 428 -9.74 -5.79 2.84
C TYR A 428 -10.53 -5.10 3.93
N GLN A 429 -10.95 -5.87 4.94
CA GLN A 429 -11.65 -5.33 6.08
C GLN A 429 -10.70 -4.50 6.95
N LEU A 430 -11.11 -3.28 7.25
CA LEU A 430 -10.42 -2.37 8.15
C LEU A 430 -11.47 -1.57 8.90
N LEU A 431 -11.68 -1.89 10.17
CA LEU A 431 -12.72 -1.28 10.99
C LEU A 431 -12.44 0.19 11.25
N LEU A 432 -13.40 1.06 10.91
CA LEU A 432 -13.31 2.49 11.21
C LEU A 432 -13.18 2.73 12.71
N SER A 433 -13.91 1.97 13.53
CA SER A 433 -13.89 2.12 14.99
C SER A 433 -12.49 1.94 15.58
N VAL A 434 -11.67 1.04 15.02
CA VAL A 434 -10.29 0.82 15.46
C VAL A 434 -9.41 2.00 15.06
N LEU A 435 -9.55 2.50 13.82
CA LEU A 435 -8.79 3.66 13.34
C LEU A 435 -9.15 4.94 14.11
N GLU A 436 -10.44 5.20 14.35
CA GLU A 436 -10.91 6.33 15.15
C GLU A 436 -10.41 6.26 16.59
N TYR A 437 -10.43 5.07 17.19
CA TYR A 437 -9.89 4.86 18.53
C TYR A 437 -8.39 5.15 18.58
N GLN A 438 -7.61 4.58 17.66
CA GLN A 438 -6.16 4.82 17.59
C GLN A 438 -5.85 6.30 17.36
N THR A 439 -6.61 6.97 16.49
CA THR A 439 -6.48 8.40 16.23
C THR A 439 -6.81 9.24 17.48
N ALA A 440 -7.89 8.92 18.20
CA ALA A 440 -8.28 9.63 19.42
C ALA A 440 -7.23 9.48 20.53
N VAL A 441 -6.65 8.28 20.69
CA VAL A 441 -5.55 8.02 21.62
C VAL A 441 -4.32 8.85 21.28
N MET A 442 -3.95 8.96 19.99
CA MET A 442 -2.81 9.79 19.58
C MET A 442 -3.04 11.28 19.86
N ARG A 443 -4.28 11.76 19.74
CA ARG A 443 -4.68 13.12 20.13
C ARG A 443 -4.80 13.31 21.64
N LYS A 444 -4.58 12.26 22.46
CA LYS A 444 -4.79 12.22 23.91
C LYS A 444 -6.24 12.54 24.32
N ASP A 445 -7.19 12.35 23.41
CA ASP A 445 -8.63 12.51 23.68
C ASP A 445 -9.23 11.16 24.11
N PHE A 446 -9.01 10.83 25.38
CA PHE A 446 -9.52 9.59 25.97
C PHE A 446 -11.04 9.56 26.11
N ALA A 447 -11.70 10.73 26.20
CA ALA A 447 -13.15 10.79 26.31
C ALA A 447 -13.83 10.29 25.03
N THR A 448 -13.30 10.70 23.87
CA THR A 448 -13.78 10.17 22.59
C THR A 448 -13.40 8.70 22.41
N ALA A 449 -12.19 8.30 22.81
CA ALA A 449 -11.73 6.92 22.73
C ALA A 449 -12.64 5.95 23.54
N ASP A 450 -12.99 6.32 24.77
CA ASP A 450 -13.85 5.51 25.65
C ASP A 450 -15.29 5.39 25.11
N ARG A 451 -15.77 6.39 24.38
CA ARG A 451 -17.07 6.35 23.70
C ARG A 451 -17.08 5.40 22.50
N VAL A 452 -15.95 5.28 21.79
CA VAL A 452 -15.80 4.40 20.61
C VAL A 452 -15.50 2.96 21.02
N LEU A 453 -14.83 2.74 22.15
CA LEU A 453 -14.43 1.41 22.62
C LEU A 453 -15.54 0.32 22.59
N PRO A 454 -16.81 0.60 22.95
CA PRO A 454 -17.88 -0.40 22.88
C PRO A 454 -18.21 -0.88 21.47
N SER A 455 -17.97 -0.06 20.43
CA SER A 455 -18.23 -0.45 19.04
C SER A 455 -17.15 -1.37 18.47
N ILE A 456 -15.99 -1.49 19.13
CA ILE A 456 -14.90 -2.37 18.72
C ILE A 456 -15.21 -3.82 19.13
N PRO A 457 -15.25 -4.77 18.18
CA PRO A 457 -15.42 -6.20 18.48
C PRO A 457 -14.30 -6.73 19.37
N LYS A 458 -14.62 -7.69 20.24
CA LYS A 458 -13.66 -8.23 21.23
C LYS A 458 -12.41 -8.83 20.60
N GLU A 459 -12.51 -9.37 19.38
CA GLU A 459 -11.40 -9.95 18.62
C GLU A 459 -10.29 -8.93 18.32
N HIS A 460 -10.66 -7.67 18.09
CA HIS A 460 -9.69 -6.61 17.80
C HIS A 460 -9.17 -5.88 19.04
N ARG A 461 -9.74 -6.14 20.22
CA ARG A 461 -9.36 -5.43 21.47
C ARG A 461 -7.95 -5.75 21.93
N THR A 462 -7.47 -6.97 21.73
CA THR A 462 -6.07 -7.33 22.04
C THR A 462 -5.09 -6.52 21.20
N ARG A 463 -5.37 -6.32 19.90
CA ARG A 463 -4.54 -5.48 19.02
C ARG A 463 -4.55 -4.02 19.47
N VAL A 464 -5.71 -3.50 19.86
CA VAL A 464 -5.83 -2.15 20.42
C VAL A 464 -5.06 -2.01 21.74
N ALA A 465 -5.08 -3.03 22.60
CA ALA A 465 -4.34 -3.04 23.85
C ALA A 465 -2.81 -3.00 23.62
N HIS A 466 -2.29 -3.79 22.66
CA HIS A 466 -0.88 -3.71 22.29
C HIS A 466 -0.49 -2.34 21.73
N PHE A 467 -1.37 -1.71 20.95
CA PHE A 467 -1.14 -0.35 20.49
C PHE A 467 -1.03 0.64 21.67
N LEU A 468 -1.96 0.58 22.64
CA LEU A 468 -1.91 1.42 23.84
C LEU A 468 -0.65 1.18 24.68
N GLU A 469 -0.24 -0.08 24.83
CA GLU A 469 0.96 -0.45 25.56
C GLU A 469 2.22 0.17 24.95
N LYS A 470 2.38 0.06 23.63
CA LYS A 470 3.51 0.65 22.91
C LYS A 470 3.55 2.17 23.02
N GLN A 471 2.38 2.81 23.01
CA GLN A 471 2.25 4.25 23.24
C GLN A 471 2.47 4.66 24.71
N GLY A 472 2.70 3.71 25.61
CA GLY A 472 2.98 3.93 27.03
C GLY A 472 1.74 3.99 27.93
N PHE A 473 0.54 3.83 27.38
CA PHE A 473 -0.73 3.87 28.12
C PHE A 473 -1.11 2.51 28.71
N LYS A 474 -0.23 1.99 29.58
CA LYS A 474 -0.37 0.64 30.16
C LYS A 474 -1.66 0.44 30.98
N GLN A 475 -2.11 1.46 31.72
CA GLN A 475 -3.34 1.38 32.53
C GLN A 475 -4.58 1.19 31.67
N GLN A 476 -4.69 1.98 30.59
CA GLN A 476 -5.76 1.87 29.62
C GLN A 476 -5.66 0.55 28.85
N ALA A 477 -4.45 0.12 28.48
CA ALA A 477 -4.21 -1.17 27.84
C ALA A 477 -4.74 -2.34 28.69
N LEU A 478 -4.54 -2.31 30.01
CA LEU A 478 -5.02 -3.35 30.93
C LEU A 478 -6.56 -3.43 30.96
N ALA A 479 -7.24 -2.30 30.84
CA ALA A 479 -8.71 -2.22 30.83
C ALA A 479 -9.31 -2.71 29.51
N VAL A 480 -8.62 -2.50 28.40
CA VAL A 480 -9.07 -2.87 27.04
C VAL A 480 -8.74 -4.32 26.69
N SER A 481 -7.57 -4.81 27.15
CA SER A 481 -7.09 -6.14 26.81
C SER A 481 -8.06 -7.22 27.30
N THR A 482 -8.35 -8.19 26.44
CA THR A 482 -9.18 -9.35 26.73
C THR A 482 -8.36 -10.60 26.96
N ASP A 483 -7.08 -10.60 26.57
CA ASP A 483 -6.17 -11.73 26.70
C ASP A 483 -5.61 -11.82 28.13
N PRO A 484 -5.84 -12.92 28.87
CA PRO A 484 -5.33 -13.10 30.23
C PRO A 484 -3.79 -13.07 30.33
N GLU A 485 -3.07 -13.48 29.28
CA GLU A 485 -1.60 -13.43 29.27
C GLU A 485 -1.10 -12.00 29.17
N HIS A 486 -1.53 -11.28 28.15
CA HIS A 486 -1.20 -9.86 28.00
C HIS A 486 -1.61 -9.02 29.20
N ARG A 487 -2.81 -9.26 29.76
CA ARG A 487 -3.27 -8.56 30.98
C ARG A 487 -2.38 -8.84 32.19
N PHE A 488 -1.86 -10.05 32.33
CA PHE A 488 -0.98 -10.40 33.44
C PHE A 488 0.34 -9.62 33.32
N GLU A 489 0.95 -9.59 32.13
CA GLU A 489 2.17 -8.82 31.89
C GLU A 489 1.97 -7.32 32.13
N LEU A 490 0.85 -6.76 31.67
CA LEU A 490 0.48 -5.37 31.92
C LEU A 490 0.28 -5.09 33.42
N ALA A 491 -0.40 -5.97 34.15
CA ALA A 491 -0.61 -5.82 35.59
C ALA A 491 0.71 -5.88 36.37
N VAL A 492 1.63 -6.78 35.98
CA VAL A 492 2.99 -6.85 36.54
C VAL A 492 3.75 -5.55 36.25
N ALA A 493 3.71 -5.05 35.01
CA ALA A 493 4.37 -3.80 34.63
C ALA A 493 3.80 -2.57 35.34
N LEU A 494 2.52 -2.57 35.72
CA LEU A 494 1.85 -1.52 36.48
C LEU A 494 1.98 -1.67 38.00
N SER A 495 2.61 -2.75 38.47
CA SER A 495 2.64 -3.11 39.89
C SER A 495 1.25 -3.32 40.52
N ASP A 496 0.24 -3.71 39.73
CA ASP A 496 -1.10 -4.05 40.24
C ASP A 496 -1.14 -5.51 40.70
N LEU A 497 -0.77 -5.70 41.98
CA LEU A 497 -0.69 -7.01 42.62
C LEU A 497 -2.04 -7.74 42.69
N ASN A 498 -3.15 -7.02 42.79
CA ASN A 498 -4.47 -7.63 43.00
C ASN A 498 -4.95 -8.29 41.70
N THR A 499 -4.88 -7.55 40.59
CA THR A 499 -5.26 -8.06 39.26
C THR A 499 -4.27 -9.14 38.80
N ALA A 500 -2.97 -8.97 39.05
CA ALA A 500 -1.98 -10.00 38.72
C ALA A 500 -2.22 -11.29 39.51
N ARG A 501 -2.63 -11.21 40.77
CA ARG A 501 -2.97 -12.37 41.61
C ARG A 501 -4.17 -13.16 41.08
N THR A 502 -5.26 -12.48 40.72
CA THR A 502 -6.45 -13.16 40.19
C THR A 502 -6.13 -13.87 38.88
N LEU A 503 -5.40 -13.21 37.98
CA LEU A 503 -4.98 -13.78 36.70
C LEU A 503 -3.98 -14.95 36.87
N ALA A 504 -3.04 -14.86 37.82
CA ALA A 504 -2.13 -15.96 38.13
C ALA A 504 -2.87 -17.18 38.70
N GLN A 505 -3.93 -16.95 39.48
CA GLN A 505 -4.77 -18.01 40.02
C GLN A 505 -5.62 -18.69 38.95
N GLU A 506 -6.17 -17.93 38.00
CA GLU A 506 -6.90 -18.49 36.85
C GLU A 506 -5.98 -19.30 35.92
N ALA A 507 -4.75 -18.83 35.68
CA ALA A 507 -3.80 -19.49 34.79
C ALA A 507 -3.12 -20.74 35.40
N ASN A 508 -3.05 -20.82 36.74
CA ASN A 508 -2.42 -21.90 37.49
C ASN A 508 -1.01 -22.31 36.97
N ASN A 509 -0.21 -21.32 36.54
CA ASN A 509 1.14 -21.53 36.01
C ASN A 509 2.21 -21.12 37.06
N PRO A 510 3.11 -22.03 37.49
CA PRO A 510 4.17 -21.72 38.46
C PRO A 510 5.06 -20.54 38.06
N GLN A 511 5.34 -20.34 36.76
CA GLN A 511 6.18 -19.23 36.29
C GLN A 511 5.55 -17.86 36.55
N LYS A 512 4.22 -17.74 36.35
CA LYS A 512 3.47 -16.51 36.65
C LYS A 512 3.47 -16.21 38.15
N TRP A 513 3.37 -17.25 38.98
CA TRP A 513 3.50 -17.10 40.44
C TRP A 513 4.91 -16.65 40.85
N SER A 514 5.95 -17.12 40.18
CA SER A 514 7.33 -16.64 40.42
C SER A 514 7.47 -15.14 40.11
N GLN A 515 7.02 -14.71 38.92
CA GLN A 515 7.07 -13.30 38.51
C GLN A 515 6.26 -12.39 39.46
N LEU A 516 5.06 -12.83 39.86
CA LEU A 516 4.26 -12.12 40.85
C LEU A 516 4.95 -12.09 42.23
N GLY A 517 5.63 -13.16 42.61
CA GLY A 517 6.38 -13.26 43.87
C GLY A 517 7.55 -12.29 43.95
N GLU A 518 8.33 -12.16 42.86
CA GLU A 518 9.41 -11.17 42.74
C GLU A 518 8.87 -9.74 42.83
N LEU A 519 7.78 -9.45 42.11
CA LEU A 519 7.12 -8.16 42.16
C LEU A 519 6.57 -7.85 43.57
N ALA A 520 5.89 -8.81 44.20
CA ALA A 520 5.38 -8.67 45.56
C ALA A 520 6.50 -8.44 46.58
N ALA A 521 7.65 -9.09 46.41
CA ALA A 521 8.83 -8.85 47.24
C ALA A 521 9.39 -7.44 47.02
N SER A 522 9.49 -6.97 45.78
CA SER A 522 9.99 -5.62 45.44
C SER A 522 9.09 -4.49 45.97
N THR A 523 7.79 -4.73 46.01
CA THR A 523 6.76 -3.78 46.50
C THR A 523 6.50 -3.90 48.02
N ASN A 524 7.32 -4.70 48.73
CA ASN A 524 7.23 -4.94 50.16
C ASN A 524 5.93 -5.64 50.64
N ASN A 525 5.23 -6.36 49.76
CA ASN A 525 4.08 -7.19 50.13
C ASN A 525 4.51 -8.63 50.46
N LEU A 526 5.06 -8.80 51.66
CA LEU A 526 5.63 -10.08 52.11
C LEU A 526 4.59 -11.19 52.23
N GLN A 527 3.33 -10.88 52.55
CA GLN A 527 2.27 -11.88 52.68
C GLN A 527 1.91 -12.49 51.32
N LEU A 528 1.78 -11.65 50.28
CA LEU A 528 1.55 -12.12 48.92
C LEU A 528 2.79 -12.85 48.38
N ALA A 529 3.99 -12.36 48.65
CA ALA A 529 5.24 -13.04 48.25
C ALA A 529 5.33 -14.47 48.83
N LYS A 530 4.98 -14.66 50.12
CA LYS A 530 4.91 -15.99 50.76
C LYS A 530 3.97 -16.94 50.00
N GLU A 531 2.76 -16.48 49.66
CA GLU A 531 1.78 -17.28 48.92
C GLU A 531 2.27 -17.62 47.51
N CYS A 532 2.84 -16.63 46.81
CA CYS A 532 3.34 -16.78 45.45
C CYS A 532 4.51 -17.78 45.40
N MET A 533 5.49 -17.66 46.30
CA MET A 533 6.63 -18.58 46.39
C MET A 533 6.19 -20.02 46.70
N LYS A 534 5.17 -20.19 47.55
CA LYS A 534 4.59 -21.51 47.84
C LYS A 534 3.93 -22.13 46.61
N LYS A 535 3.19 -21.34 45.83
CA LYS A 535 2.53 -21.80 44.58
C LYS A 535 3.50 -21.97 43.42
N ALA A 536 4.59 -21.21 43.38
CA ALA A 536 5.66 -21.32 42.39
C ALA A 536 6.64 -22.47 42.67
N GLN A 537 6.53 -23.13 43.83
CA GLN A 537 7.51 -24.11 44.34
C GLN A 537 8.94 -23.56 44.44
N ASP A 538 9.08 -22.25 44.65
CA ASP A 538 10.36 -21.61 44.94
C ASP A 538 10.69 -21.76 46.43
N TYR A 539 11.22 -22.93 46.77
CA TYR A 539 11.63 -23.26 48.14
C TYR A 539 12.85 -22.47 48.61
N GLY A 540 13.69 -21.98 47.70
CA GLY A 540 14.86 -21.17 48.03
C GLY A 540 14.46 -19.79 48.51
N GLY A 541 13.60 -19.10 47.74
CA GLY A 541 13.00 -17.83 48.15
C GLY A 541 12.18 -17.95 49.43
N LEU A 542 11.39 -19.02 49.56
CA LEU A 542 10.58 -19.26 50.77
C LEU A 542 11.44 -19.45 52.03
N LEU A 543 12.57 -20.16 51.92
CA LEU A 543 13.51 -20.33 53.04
C LEU A 543 14.07 -18.98 53.47
N LEU A 544 14.57 -18.18 52.52
CA LEU A 544 15.13 -16.86 52.81
C LEU A 544 14.11 -15.93 53.49
N LEU A 545 12.88 -15.91 52.97
CA LEU A 545 11.80 -15.07 53.49
C LEU A 545 11.34 -15.52 54.89
N SER A 546 11.20 -16.84 55.08
CA SER A 546 10.79 -17.42 56.37
C SER A 546 11.82 -17.21 57.47
N THR A 547 13.11 -17.40 57.17
CA THR A 547 14.20 -17.12 58.12
C THR A 547 14.33 -15.65 58.44
N SER A 548 14.18 -14.78 57.44
CA SER A 548 14.25 -13.33 57.65
C SER A 548 13.06 -12.79 58.45
N SER A 549 11.88 -13.41 58.32
CA SER A 549 10.67 -13.03 59.06
C SER A 549 10.54 -13.69 60.44
N GLY A 550 11.38 -14.68 60.77
CA GLY A 550 11.32 -15.41 62.05
C GLY A 550 10.12 -16.35 62.18
N ASP A 551 9.53 -16.81 61.07
CA ASP A 551 8.31 -17.60 61.02
C ASP A 551 8.61 -19.11 61.15
N ALA A 552 8.70 -19.59 62.39
CA ALA A 552 9.10 -20.97 62.68
C ALA A 552 8.16 -22.04 62.12
N ASP A 553 6.85 -21.77 62.10
CA ASP A 553 5.86 -22.70 61.55
C ASP A 553 6.01 -22.87 60.04
N LEU A 554 6.29 -21.77 59.33
CA LEU A 554 6.55 -21.80 57.90
C LEU A 554 7.83 -22.59 57.57
N VAL A 555 8.92 -22.36 58.31
CA VAL A 555 10.18 -23.13 58.15
C VAL A 555 9.95 -24.62 58.39
N LYS A 556 9.11 -24.99 59.37
CA LYS A 556 8.79 -26.39 59.67
C LYS A 556 8.03 -27.04 58.52
N SER A 557 6.99 -26.36 58.03
CA SER A 557 6.18 -26.83 56.89
C SER A 557 7.01 -26.96 55.59
N LEU A 558 7.99 -26.07 55.39
CA LEU A 558 8.92 -26.10 54.28
C LEU A 558 9.87 -27.30 54.38
N GLY A 559 10.43 -27.55 55.58
CA GLY A 559 11.28 -28.71 55.84
C GLY A 559 10.57 -30.04 55.56
N GLU A 560 9.32 -30.17 56.02
CA GLU A 560 8.51 -31.37 55.79
C GLU A 560 8.14 -31.54 54.30
N SER A 561 7.76 -30.46 53.60
CA SER A 561 7.41 -30.52 52.17
C SER A 561 8.63 -30.82 51.29
N THR A 562 9.77 -30.18 51.56
CA THR A 562 11.02 -30.40 50.79
C THR A 562 11.63 -31.76 51.06
N HIS A 563 11.45 -32.31 52.25
CA HIS A 563 11.85 -33.70 52.56
C HIS A 563 11.02 -34.70 51.77
N ALA A 564 9.70 -34.51 51.71
CA ALA A 564 8.80 -35.37 50.92
C ALA A 564 9.10 -35.32 49.41
N GLU A 565 9.52 -34.17 48.88
CA GLU A 565 9.93 -34.02 47.48
C GLU A 565 11.40 -34.43 47.20
N GLY A 566 12.13 -34.91 48.21
CA GLY A 566 13.52 -35.36 48.05
C GLY A 566 14.57 -34.23 47.93
N LYS A 567 14.19 -32.98 48.22
CA LYS A 567 15.11 -31.82 48.26
C LYS A 567 15.84 -31.76 49.61
N ASN A 568 16.67 -32.77 49.86
CA ASN A 568 17.29 -33.07 51.16
C ASN A 568 18.14 -31.93 51.75
N ASN A 569 18.82 -31.14 50.93
CA ASN A 569 19.64 -30.02 51.42
C ASN A 569 18.78 -28.90 52.04
N LEU A 570 17.64 -28.58 51.42
CA LEU A 570 16.71 -27.56 51.95
C LEU A 570 16.01 -28.06 53.20
N ALA A 571 15.57 -29.33 53.19
CA ALA A 571 14.96 -29.97 54.36
C ALA A 571 15.91 -29.99 55.56
N PHE A 572 17.16 -30.39 55.36
CA PHE A 572 18.19 -30.38 56.41
C PHE A 572 18.42 -28.97 56.97
N LEU A 573 18.57 -27.96 56.11
CA LEU A 573 18.73 -26.56 56.52
C LEU A 573 17.52 -26.06 57.33
N SER A 574 16.29 -26.35 56.88
CA SER A 574 15.07 -25.95 57.59
C SER A 574 14.98 -26.57 58.99
N PHE A 575 15.21 -27.89 59.13
CA PHE A 575 15.18 -28.55 60.45
C PHE A 575 16.35 -28.14 61.35
N PHE A 576 17.52 -27.91 60.77
CA PHE A 576 18.69 -27.43 61.49
C PHE A 576 18.46 -26.03 62.08
N LEU A 577 17.86 -25.12 61.31
CA LEU A 577 17.50 -23.77 61.77
C LEU A 577 16.44 -23.78 62.88
N LEU A 578 15.57 -24.80 62.91
CA LEU A 578 14.58 -25.02 63.97
C LEU A 578 15.15 -25.73 65.21
N GLY A 579 16.38 -26.23 65.14
CA GLY A 579 17.01 -27.03 66.20
C GLY A 579 16.50 -28.47 66.30
N ASP A 580 15.80 -28.98 65.28
CA ASP A 580 15.31 -30.37 65.22
C ASP A 580 16.41 -31.30 64.71
N LEU A 581 17.31 -31.68 65.61
CA LEU A 581 18.49 -32.49 65.31
C LEU A 581 18.15 -33.95 64.95
N GLU A 582 17.03 -34.48 65.46
CA GLU A 582 16.59 -35.85 65.19
C GLU A 582 16.22 -36.02 63.71
N LYS A 583 15.43 -35.10 63.15
CA LYS A 583 15.09 -35.12 61.72
C LYS A 583 16.30 -34.86 60.82
N CYS A 584 17.23 -34.00 61.25
CA CYS A 584 18.50 -33.79 60.53
C CYS A 584 19.32 -35.08 60.43
N LEU A 585 19.40 -35.84 61.53
CA LEU A 585 20.08 -37.14 61.56
C LEU A 585 19.38 -38.15 60.64
N GLU A 586 18.04 -38.21 60.67
CA GLU A 586 17.25 -39.09 59.81
C GLU A 586 17.46 -38.81 58.31
N ILE A 587 17.57 -37.54 57.91
CA ILE A 587 17.92 -37.16 56.53
C ILE A 587 19.32 -37.66 56.15
N LEU A 588 20.30 -37.55 57.04
CA LEU A 588 21.66 -38.03 56.78
C LEU A 588 21.74 -39.57 56.68
N ILE A 589 20.96 -40.28 57.50
CA ILE A 589 20.86 -41.75 57.45
C ILE A 589 20.20 -42.19 56.14
N SER A 590 19.04 -41.59 55.80
CA SER A 590 18.29 -41.95 54.59
C SER A 590 19.04 -41.62 53.29
N THR A 591 19.95 -40.64 53.31
CA THR A 591 20.80 -40.28 52.16
C THR A 591 22.15 -41.02 52.12
N GLY A 592 22.43 -41.90 53.10
CA GLY A 592 23.66 -42.69 53.15
C GLY A 592 24.93 -41.83 53.37
N ARG A 593 24.80 -40.71 54.07
CA ARG A 593 25.91 -39.77 54.36
C ARG A 593 26.47 -39.92 55.78
N LEU A 594 26.12 -41.01 56.47
CA LEU A 594 26.57 -41.40 57.79
C LEU A 594 27.34 -42.71 57.76
#